data_AF-A0A0F9BBL5-F1
#
_entry.id   AF-A0A0F9BBL5-F1
#
_cell.length_a   1.000
_cell.length_b   1.000
_cell.length_c   1.000
_cell.angle_alpha   90.00
_cell.angle_beta   90.00
_cell.angle_gamma   90.00
#
_symmetry.space_group_name_H-M   'P 1'
#
loop_
_entity.id
_entity.type
_entity.pdbx_description
1 polymer ?
#
loop_
_entity_poly.entity_id
_entity_poly.type
_entity_poly.pdbx_seq_one_letter_code
_entity_poly.pdbx_strand_id
1 'polypeptide(L)'
;MQSTFDQQYGVPDYYLQSPTNEFEYWLRTPWKAIGSVALQLGRIAIISADYEYMDYSEASMDSRSTDYDLLDQNDRIREIYTAAHNIRLGAELHLGPMYLRGGASYYDSPYKKTEINGESSYITLNGGLGFRSEKVFFDLAYAIRLNDYQYRLYI
;
A
#
# COMPACT_ATOMS: atom_id res chain seq x y z
N MET A 1 -22.51 -0.16 -35.21
CA MET A 1 -23.30 -0.95 -36.19
C MET A 1 -24.64 -0.25 -36.33
N GLN A 2 -24.97 0.28 -37.50
CA GLN A 2 -26.27 0.94 -37.73
C GLN A 2 -27.33 -0.11 -38.07
N SER A 3 -28.45 -0.10 -37.34
CA SER A 3 -29.62 -0.95 -37.60
C SER A 3 -30.56 -0.25 -38.58
N THR A 4 -30.98 -0.94 -39.63
CA THR A 4 -31.80 -0.40 -40.74
C THR A 4 -33.28 -0.19 -40.37
N PHE A 5 -33.67 -0.35 -39.10
CA PHE A 5 -35.08 -0.28 -38.68
C PHE A 5 -35.63 1.14 -38.49
N ASP A 6 -34.79 2.16 -38.26
CA ASP A 6 -35.27 3.51 -37.86
C ASP A 6 -35.50 4.50 -39.02
N GLN A 7 -35.12 4.17 -40.26
CA GLN A 7 -35.23 5.10 -41.40
C GLN A 7 -36.68 5.39 -41.85
N GLN A 8 -37.68 4.60 -41.44
CA GLN A 8 -39.05 4.74 -41.93
C GLN A 8 -39.91 5.75 -41.13
N TYR A 9 -39.48 6.20 -39.94
CA TYR A 9 -40.28 7.06 -39.06
C TYR A 9 -39.68 8.45 -38.77
N GLY A 10 -38.58 8.82 -39.43
CA GLY A 10 -38.00 10.16 -39.31
C GLY A 10 -37.58 10.53 -37.88
N VAL A 11 -37.29 9.53 -37.04
CA VAL A 11 -36.87 9.74 -35.66
C VAL A 11 -35.40 10.17 -35.70
N PRO A 12 -35.04 11.38 -35.23
CA PRO A 12 -33.66 11.82 -35.24
C PRO A 12 -32.83 10.95 -34.29
N ASP A 13 -31.66 10.51 -34.75
CA ASP A 13 -30.68 9.80 -33.92
C ASP A 13 -30.24 10.70 -32.75
N TYR A 14 -30.65 10.36 -31.53
CA TYR A 14 -30.16 11.02 -30.33
C TYR A 14 -28.80 10.43 -29.93
N TYR A 15 -27.73 11.15 -30.24
CA TYR A 15 -26.42 10.89 -29.67
C TYR A 15 -26.35 11.51 -28.28
N LEU A 16 -26.55 10.69 -27.23
CA LEU A 16 -26.16 11.07 -25.88
C LEU A 16 -24.64 10.99 -25.79
N GLN A 17 -23.97 12.12 -25.94
CA GLN A 17 -22.55 12.22 -25.63
C GLN A 17 -22.44 12.36 -24.11
N SER A 18 -21.94 11.32 -23.43
CA SER A 18 -21.58 11.43 -22.03
C SER A 18 -20.56 12.56 -21.90
N PRO A 19 -20.78 13.58 -21.05
CA PRO A 19 -19.78 14.59 -20.82
C PRO A 19 -18.47 13.90 -20.41
N THR A 20 -17.35 14.28 -21.01
CA THR A 20 -16.05 13.81 -20.58
C THR A 20 -15.83 14.35 -19.18
N ASN A 21 -16.05 13.51 -18.17
CA ASN A 21 -15.96 13.90 -16.78
C ASN A 21 -14.49 13.78 -16.35
N GLU A 22 -13.69 14.78 -16.75
CA GLU A 22 -12.29 14.89 -16.37
C GLU A 22 -12.21 15.42 -14.94
N PHE A 23 -12.18 14.51 -13.97
CA PHE A 23 -11.94 14.85 -12.58
C PHE A 23 -10.44 14.92 -12.30
N GLU A 24 -9.92 16.12 -12.13
CA GLU A 24 -8.58 16.37 -11.63
C GLU A 24 -8.62 16.54 -10.11
N TYR A 25 -7.97 15.62 -9.39
CA TYR A 25 -7.84 15.68 -7.93
C TYR A 25 -6.38 15.55 -7.50
N TRP A 26 -6.04 16.19 -6.39
CA TRP A 26 -4.76 16.05 -5.71
C TRP A 26 -4.94 15.19 -4.47
N LEU A 27 -4.20 14.09 -4.41
CA LEU A 27 -4.15 13.23 -3.23
C LEU A 27 -2.97 13.65 -2.35
N ARG A 28 -3.26 14.09 -1.12
CA ARG A 28 -2.27 14.28 -0.07
C ARG A 28 -2.11 12.98 0.69
N THR A 29 -0.95 12.34 0.55
CA THR A 29 -0.62 11.14 1.33
C THR A 29 -0.38 11.52 2.79
N PRO A 30 -0.71 10.62 3.73
CA PRO A 30 -0.49 10.86 5.14
C PRO A 30 1.00 11.00 5.45
N TRP A 31 1.30 11.64 6.58
CA TRP A 31 2.67 11.68 7.08
C TRP A 31 3.09 10.31 7.63
N LYS A 32 4.40 10.09 7.64
CA LYS A 32 5.01 8.86 8.13
C LYS A 32 6.21 9.19 9.01
N ALA A 33 6.25 8.64 10.22
CA ALA A 33 7.43 8.68 11.07
C ALA A 33 8.02 7.28 11.23
N ILE A 34 9.35 7.19 11.18
CA ILE A 34 10.08 5.93 11.32
C ILE A 34 11.17 6.12 12.36
N GLY A 35 11.15 5.29 13.40
CA GLY A 35 12.25 5.12 14.34
C GLY A 35 12.99 3.81 14.04
N SER A 36 14.28 3.89 13.77
CA SER A 36 15.10 2.72 13.44
C SER A 36 16.26 2.60 14.42
N VAL A 37 16.52 1.37 14.86
CA VAL A 37 17.69 1.03 15.67
C VAL A 37 18.39 -0.17 15.05
N ALA A 38 19.72 -0.12 15.02
CA ALA A 38 20.54 -1.21 14.52
C ALA A 38 21.72 -1.45 15.45
N LEU A 39 21.99 -2.72 15.72
CA LEU A 39 23.11 -3.18 16.53
C LEU A 39 24.02 -4.03 15.65
N GLN A 40 25.26 -3.58 15.50
CA GLN A 40 26.29 -4.31 14.79
C GLN A 40 27.13 -5.14 15.78
N LEU A 41 27.08 -6.46 15.64
CA LEU A 41 27.85 -7.42 16.42
C LEU A 41 29.15 -7.74 15.67
N GLY A 42 30.16 -6.92 15.94
CA GLY A 42 31.49 -7.07 15.35
C GLY A 42 31.47 -6.96 13.82
N ARG A 43 32.06 -7.95 13.14
CA ARG A 43 32.07 -8.04 11.66
C ARG A 43 31.20 -9.18 11.13
N ILE A 44 30.40 -9.80 12.00
CA ILE A 44 29.72 -11.07 11.71
C ILE A 44 28.21 -10.88 11.61
N ALA A 45 27.61 -9.97 12.38
CA ALA A 45 26.16 -9.83 12.36
C ALA A 45 25.69 -8.38 12.56
N ILE A 46 24.53 -8.09 12.00
CA ILE A 46 23.77 -6.86 12.24
C ILE A 46 22.35 -7.28 12.58
N ILE A 47 21.78 -6.71 13.63
CA ILE A 47 20.37 -6.86 13.99
C ILE A 47 19.74 -5.48 13.91
N SER A 48 18.59 -5.36 13.25
CA SER A 48 17.87 -4.10 13.10
C SER A 48 16.41 -4.26 13.53
N ALA A 49 15.88 -3.20 14.11
CA ALA A 49 14.47 -3.06 14.41
C ALA A 49 13.99 -1.69 13.95
N ASP A 50 12.89 -1.67 13.20
CA ASP A 50 12.22 -0.46 12.79
C ASP A 50 10.80 -0.43 13.36
N TYR A 51 10.41 0.74 13.81
CA TYR A 51 9.04 1.07 14.16
C TYR A 51 8.57 2.20 13.24
N GLU A 52 7.49 1.98 12.52
CA GLU A 52 6.91 2.92 11.58
C GLU A 52 5.48 3.25 12.03
N TYR A 53 5.22 4.54 12.16
CA TYR A 53 3.90 5.10 12.47
C TYR A 53 3.41 5.88 11.25
N MET A 54 2.19 5.61 10.81
CA MET A 54 1.57 6.33 9.72
C MET A 54 0.09 6.56 10.01
N ASP A 55 -0.35 7.82 10.01
CA ASP A 55 -1.74 8.17 10.26
C ASP A 55 -2.53 8.35 8.97
N TYR A 56 -3.22 7.29 8.54
CA TYR A 56 -3.99 7.30 7.30
C TYR A 56 -5.24 8.20 7.36
N SER A 57 -5.70 8.58 8.55
CA SER A 57 -6.86 9.48 8.71
C SER A 57 -6.56 10.92 8.26
N GLU A 58 -5.27 11.27 8.16
CA GLU A 58 -4.83 12.58 7.68
C GLU A 58 -4.66 12.65 6.16
N ALA A 59 -4.93 11.57 5.44
CA ALA A 59 -4.99 11.61 4.00
C ALA A 59 -6.16 12.53 3.56
N SER A 60 -5.91 13.40 2.60
CA SER A 60 -6.95 14.31 2.08
C SER A 60 -6.88 14.39 0.57
N MET A 61 -8.04 14.43 -0.07
CA MET A 61 -8.19 14.71 -1.48
C MET A 61 -8.66 16.14 -1.65
N ASP A 62 -8.06 16.84 -2.60
CA ASP A 62 -8.45 18.20 -2.99
C ASP A 62 -8.80 18.20 -4.48
N SER A 63 -9.75 19.04 -4.90
CA SER A 63 -10.21 19.14 -6.29
C SER A 63 -9.80 20.49 -6.84
N ARG A 64 -9.31 20.52 -8.08
CA ARG A 64 -9.00 21.78 -8.76
C ARG A 64 -10.26 22.52 -9.22
N SER A 65 -11.39 21.83 -9.32
CA SER A 65 -12.67 22.38 -9.77
C SER A 65 -13.52 22.86 -8.60
N THR A 66 -13.90 24.14 -8.60
CA THR A 66 -14.78 24.77 -7.61
C THR A 66 -16.19 24.16 -7.58
N ASP A 67 -16.57 23.39 -8.60
CA ASP A 67 -17.89 22.77 -8.74
C ASP A 67 -18.00 21.39 -8.06
N TYR A 68 -16.90 20.86 -7.52
CA TYR A 68 -16.88 19.55 -6.86
C TYR A 68 -16.16 19.62 -5.52
N ASP A 69 -16.94 19.72 -4.44
CA ASP A 69 -16.44 19.73 -3.08
C ASP A 69 -16.16 18.30 -2.59
N LEU A 70 -14.90 17.99 -2.29
CA LEU A 70 -14.47 16.67 -1.81
C LEU A 70 -14.52 16.53 -0.28
N LEU A 71 -15.20 17.45 0.42
CA LEU A 71 -15.34 17.42 1.88
C LEU A 71 -15.99 16.12 2.39
N ASP A 72 -17.03 15.59 1.75
CA ASP A 72 -17.69 14.32 2.16
C ASP A 72 -16.73 13.13 2.04
N GLN A 73 -15.88 13.12 1.00
CA GLN A 73 -14.88 12.09 0.75
C GLN A 73 -13.76 12.16 1.79
N ASN A 74 -13.34 13.36 2.18
CA ASN A 74 -12.36 13.57 3.24
C ASN A 74 -12.89 13.21 4.63
N ASP A 75 -14.18 13.47 4.90
CA ASP A 75 -14.84 13.02 6.14
C ASP A 75 -14.91 11.49 6.19
N ARG A 76 -15.25 10.82 5.09
CA ARG A 76 -15.20 9.36 4.99
C ARG A 76 -13.80 8.80 5.20
N ILE A 77 -12.76 9.44 4.68
CA ILE A 77 -11.36 9.02 4.91
C ILE A 77 -11.02 9.07 6.41
N ARG A 78 -11.40 10.16 7.11
CA ARG A 78 -11.24 10.27 8.57
C ARG A 78 -12.06 9.25 9.36
N GLU A 79 -13.22 8.87 8.84
CA GLU A 79 -14.12 7.94 9.49
C GLU A 79 -13.65 6.49 9.37
N ILE A 80 -13.09 6.11 8.22
CA ILE A 80 -12.74 4.71 7.90
C ILE A 80 -11.30 4.36 8.29
N TYR A 81 -10.36 5.31 8.17
CA TYR A 81 -8.94 5.06 8.41
C TYR A 81 -8.49 5.45 9.82
N THR A 82 -7.45 4.79 10.29
CA THR A 82 -6.79 5.02 11.58
C THR A 82 -5.27 4.99 11.41
N ALA A 83 -4.55 5.41 12.44
CA ALA A 83 -3.11 5.22 12.52
C ALA A 83 -2.74 3.74 12.48
N ALA A 84 -1.78 3.40 11.61
CA ALA A 84 -1.20 2.08 11.49
C ALA A 84 0.20 2.05 12.11
N HIS A 85 0.48 0.98 12.83
CA HIS A 85 1.75 0.74 13.50
C HIS A 85 2.46 -0.46 12.87
N ASN A 86 3.53 -0.20 12.14
CA ASN A 86 4.29 -1.23 11.44
C ASN A 86 5.60 -1.50 12.17
N ILE A 87 5.91 -2.78 12.38
CA ILE A 87 7.13 -3.21 13.07
C ILE A 87 7.93 -4.08 12.11
N ARG A 88 9.21 -3.78 11.93
CA ARG A 88 10.11 -4.58 11.10
C ARG A 88 11.30 -5.02 11.92
N LEU A 89 11.63 -6.31 11.87
CA LEU A 89 12.80 -6.89 12.49
C LEU A 89 13.64 -7.55 11.40
N GLY A 90 14.93 -7.27 11.41
CA GLY A 90 15.89 -7.77 10.44
C GLY A 90 17.16 -8.27 11.12
N ALA A 91 17.77 -9.28 10.52
CA ALA A 91 19.09 -9.76 10.88
C ALA A 91 19.89 -10.04 9.60
N GLU A 92 21.14 -9.61 9.62
CA GLU A 92 22.12 -9.90 8.58
C GLU A 92 23.30 -10.64 9.23
N LEU A 93 23.73 -11.73 8.60
CA LEU A 93 24.88 -12.53 8.99
C LEU A 93 25.91 -12.50 7.86
N HIS A 94 27.15 -12.25 8.21
CA HIS A 94 28.29 -12.16 7.33
C HIS A 94 29.21 -13.36 7.56
N LEU A 95 29.36 -14.19 6.52
CA LEU A 95 30.13 -15.42 6.51
C LEU A 95 31.20 -15.33 5.40
N GLY A 96 32.10 -14.35 5.53
CA GLY A 96 33.17 -14.10 4.55
C GLY A 96 32.63 -13.55 3.23
N PRO A 97 32.69 -14.29 2.11
CA PRO A 97 32.10 -13.82 0.86
C PRO A 97 30.57 -13.93 0.83
N MET A 98 29.96 -14.66 1.78
CA MET A 98 28.51 -14.89 1.83
C MET A 98 27.82 -13.99 2.85
N TYR A 99 26.61 -13.54 2.52
CA TYR A 99 25.73 -12.75 3.37
C TYR A 99 24.40 -13.47 3.45
N LEU A 100 23.90 -13.72 4.65
CA LEU A 100 22.55 -14.25 4.86
C LEU A 100 21.72 -13.15 5.50
N ARG A 101 20.57 -12.86 4.93
CA ARG A 101 19.63 -11.86 5.43
C ARG A 101 18.32 -12.57 5.76
N GLY A 102 17.71 -12.20 6.87
CA GLY A 102 16.41 -12.69 7.25
C GLY A 102 15.68 -11.64 8.06
N GLY A 103 14.36 -11.63 7.95
CA GLY A 103 13.56 -10.64 8.64
C GLY A 103 12.08 -10.97 8.64
N ALA A 104 11.37 -10.31 9.55
CA ALA A 104 9.94 -10.40 9.68
C ALA A 104 9.39 -8.98 9.86
N SER A 105 8.32 -8.69 9.15
CA SER A 105 7.63 -7.40 9.22
C SER A 105 6.18 -7.64 9.56
N TYR A 106 5.70 -7.03 10.63
CA TYR A 106 4.29 -6.96 10.98
C TYR A 106 3.74 -5.61 10.53
N TYR A 107 2.67 -5.64 9.74
CA TYR A 107 1.96 -4.45 9.31
C TYR A 107 0.56 -4.49 9.90
N ASP A 108 0.21 -3.45 10.64
CA ASP A 108 -1.12 -3.31 11.23
C ASP A 108 -2.12 -2.82 10.18
N SER A 109 -3.41 -3.04 10.45
CA SER A 109 -4.47 -2.59 9.57
C SER A 109 -4.62 -1.07 9.65
N PRO A 110 -4.63 -0.34 8.52
CA PRO A 110 -4.93 1.08 8.51
C PRO A 110 -6.43 1.38 8.66
N TYR A 111 -7.30 0.37 8.75
CA TYR A 111 -8.74 0.52 8.87
C TYR A 111 -9.18 0.47 10.34
N LYS A 112 -10.18 1.27 10.71
CA LYS A 112 -10.80 1.14 12.03
C LYS A 112 -11.41 -0.26 12.19
N LYS A 113 -11.34 -0.80 13.42
CA LYS A 113 -11.82 -2.16 13.75
C LYS A 113 -13.31 -2.38 13.46
N THR A 114 -14.09 -1.31 13.33
CA THR A 114 -15.52 -1.34 12.99
C THR A 114 -15.78 -1.62 11.51
N GLU A 115 -14.77 -1.49 10.67
CA GLU A 115 -14.87 -1.66 9.23
C GLU A 115 -14.62 -3.10 8.81
N ILE A 116 -15.16 -3.49 7.65
CA ILE A 116 -15.06 -4.84 7.08
C ILE A 116 -13.60 -5.30 6.94
N ASN A 117 -12.66 -4.35 6.76
CA ASN A 117 -11.23 -4.61 6.63
C ASN A 117 -10.42 -4.27 7.90
N GLY A 118 -11.09 -4.07 9.05
CA GLY A 118 -10.46 -3.70 10.32
C GLY A 118 -9.39 -4.67 10.81
N GLU A 119 -9.44 -5.94 10.39
CA GLU A 119 -8.47 -6.98 10.75
C GLU A 119 -7.45 -7.30 9.64
N SER A 120 -7.26 -6.41 8.65
CA SER A 120 -6.34 -6.62 7.51
C SER A 120 -4.84 -6.50 7.86
N SER A 121 -4.44 -6.89 9.07
CA SER A 121 -3.04 -6.98 9.45
C SER A 121 -2.35 -8.12 8.68
N TYR A 122 -1.07 -7.95 8.37
CA TYR A 122 -0.30 -8.98 7.68
C TYR A 122 1.13 -9.06 8.17
N ILE A 123 1.65 -10.28 8.15
CA ILE A 123 3.04 -10.59 8.44
C ILE A 123 3.75 -10.86 7.12
N THR A 124 4.92 -10.27 6.94
CA THR A 124 5.80 -10.58 5.81
C THR A 124 7.07 -11.20 6.33
N LEU A 125 7.35 -12.43 5.94
CA LEU A 125 8.63 -13.08 6.20
C LEU A 125 9.53 -12.88 5.00
N ASN A 126 10.77 -12.46 5.24
CA ASN A 126 11.77 -12.26 4.21
C ASN A 126 13.05 -13.05 4.51
N GLY A 127 13.67 -13.55 3.45
CA GLY A 127 14.94 -14.24 3.49
C GLY A 127 15.74 -13.90 2.25
N GLY A 128 17.05 -13.78 2.40
CA GLY A 128 17.93 -13.43 1.29
C GLY A 128 19.33 -14.00 1.48
N LEU A 129 19.98 -14.26 0.35
CA LEU A 129 21.34 -14.77 0.25
C LEU A 129 22.11 -13.85 -0.69
N GLY A 130 23.19 -13.28 -0.19
CA GLY A 130 24.14 -12.49 -0.95
C GLY A 130 25.48 -13.21 -1.05
N PHE A 131 26.17 -13.03 -2.17
CA PHE A 131 27.55 -13.42 -2.37
C PHE A 131 28.32 -12.23 -2.95
N ARG A 132 29.45 -11.88 -2.35
CA ARG A 132 30.30 -10.78 -2.79
C ARG A 132 31.74 -11.23 -2.88
N SER A 133 32.30 -11.12 -4.08
CA SER A 133 33.73 -11.23 -4.38
C SER A 133 34.27 -9.88 -4.83
N GLU A 134 35.58 -9.76 -5.06
CA GLU A 134 36.23 -8.49 -5.43
C GLU A 134 35.74 -7.90 -6.75
N LYS A 135 35.24 -8.74 -7.66
CA LYS A 135 34.83 -8.34 -9.02
C LYS A 135 33.35 -8.51 -9.30
N VAL A 136 32.64 -9.31 -8.52
CA VAL A 136 31.24 -9.71 -8.79
C VAL A 136 30.46 -9.80 -7.48
N PHE A 137 29.22 -9.35 -7.51
CA PHE A 137 28.24 -9.56 -6.45
C PHE A 137 26.97 -10.20 -7.01
N PHE A 138 26.31 -11.01 -6.19
CA PHE A 138 25.04 -11.65 -6.49
C PHE A 138 24.18 -11.59 -5.24
N ASP A 139 22.92 -11.19 -5.38
CA ASP A 139 21.97 -11.15 -4.27
C ASP A 139 20.65 -11.79 -4.72
N LEU A 140 20.13 -12.69 -3.90
CA LEU A 140 18.85 -13.34 -4.04
C LEU A 140 18.00 -13.02 -2.82
N ALA A 141 16.76 -12.61 -3.03
CA ALA A 141 15.81 -12.35 -1.95
C ALA A 141 14.47 -12.99 -2.26
N TYR A 142 13.81 -13.45 -1.22
CA TYR A 142 12.49 -14.04 -1.26
C TYR A 142 11.65 -13.49 -0.10
N ALA A 143 10.40 -13.16 -0.39
CA ALA A 143 9.47 -12.64 0.60
C ALA A 143 8.12 -13.33 0.45
N ILE A 144 7.54 -13.74 1.58
CA ILE A 144 6.22 -14.33 1.67
C ILE A 144 5.35 -13.42 2.52
N ARG A 145 4.18 -13.07 2.00
CA ARG A 145 3.15 -12.36 2.76
C ARG A 145 2.13 -13.37 3.30
N LEU A 146 1.95 -13.37 4.60
CA LEU A 146 0.93 -14.09 5.34
C LEU A 146 -0.11 -13.06 5.78
N ASN A 147 -1.37 -13.26 5.42
CA ASN A 147 -2.45 -12.34 5.78
C ASN A 147 -3.63 -13.14 6.32
N ASP A 148 -4.21 -12.69 7.43
CA ASP A 148 -5.47 -13.21 7.97
C ASP A 148 -6.66 -12.53 7.25
N TYR A 149 -6.81 -12.79 5.95
CA TYR A 149 -7.97 -12.28 5.21
C TYR A 149 -9.18 -13.15 5.55
N GLN A 150 -10.09 -12.65 6.39
CA GLN A 150 -11.46 -13.15 6.42
C GLN A 150 -12.19 -12.66 5.17
N TYR A 151 -12.24 -13.47 4.12
CA TYR A 151 -13.06 -13.19 2.95
C TYR A 151 -14.54 -13.29 3.36
N ARG A 152 -15.17 -12.18 3.72
CA ARG A 152 -16.63 -12.08 3.80
C ARG A 152 -17.13 -11.52 2.48
N LEU A 153 -17.70 -12.40 1.64
CA LEU A 153 -18.52 -11.95 0.52
C LEU A 153 -19.65 -11.06 1.08
N TYR A 154 -19.86 -9.91 0.46
CA TYR A 154 -21.06 -9.10 0.69
C TYR A 154 -22.30 -10.00 0.49
N ILE A 155 -23.16 -10.07 1.51
CA ILE A 155 -24.52 -10.64 1.44
C ILE A 155 -25.52 -9.50 1.58
#